data_AF-A0AAJ2Z034-F1
#
_entry.id   AF-A0AAJ2Z034-F1
#
_cell.length_a   1.000
_cell.length_b   1.000
_cell.length_c   1.000
_cell.angle_alpha   90.00
_cell.angle_beta   90.00
_cell.angle_gamma   90.00
#
_symmetry.space_group_name_H-M   'P 1'
#
loop_
_entity.id
_entity.type
_entity.pdbx_description
1 polymer ?
#
loop_
_entity_poly.entity_id
_entity_poly.type
_entity_poly.pdbx_seq_one_letter_code
_entity_poly.pdbx_strand_id
1 'polypeptide(L)' 'MSLADLINDGLSLKGNKTRYWLAHVTGVSIAALYDVTNGKRNRLTLPAMVKVAIALDLDLNELKKIDWDNKEQGEKNGN' A
#
# COMPACT_ATOMS: atom_id res chain seq x y z
N MET A 1 12.36 -0.03 0.09
CA MET A 1 11.03 -0.68 0.15
C MET A 1 9.99 0.38 -0.15
N SER A 2 9.01 0.10 -0.99
CA SER A 2 7.89 1.02 -1.24
C SER A 2 6.68 0.67 -0.37
N LEU A 3 5.73 1.61 -0.25
CA LEU A 3 4.43 1.30 0.38
C LEU A 3 3.66 0.23 -0.43
N ALA A 4 3.87 0.17 -1.75
CA ALA A 4 3.26 -0.83 -2.60
C ALA A 4 3.76 -2.25 -2.25
N ASP A 5 5.07 -2.42 -2.07
CA ASP A 5 5.68 -3.70 -1.69
C ASP A 5 5.11 -4.17 -0.35
N LEU A 6 5.10 -3.28 0.64
CA LEU A 6 4.59 -3.58 1.98
C LEU A 6 3.11 -4.01 1.95
N ILE A 7 2.28 -3.35 1.14
CA ILE A 7 0.87 -3.73 0.97
C ILE A 7 0.75 -5.09 0.26
N ASN A 8 1.49 -5.30 -0.82
CA ASN A 8 1.40 -6.53 -1.61
C ASN A 8 1.88 -7.75 -0.81
N ASP A 9 3.01 -7.61 -0.10
CA ASP A 9 3.57 -8.65 0.77
C ASP A 9 2.62 -8.94 1.94
N GLY A 10 2.12 -7.90 2.61
CA GLY A 10 1.18 -8.06 3.71
C GLY A 10 -0.11 -8.76 3.28
N LEU A 11 -0.64 -8.47 2.09
CA LEU A 11 -1.81 -9.16 1.54
C LEU A 11 -1.54 -10.64 1.26
N SER A 12 -0.36 -10.97 0.74
CA SER A 12 0.04 -12.37 0.52
C SER A 12 0.15 -13.12 1.85
N LEU A 13 0.84 -12.53 2.84
CA LEU A 13 1.00 -13.07 4.19
C LEU A 13 -0.32 -13.22 4.94
N LYS A 14 -1.33 -12.39 4.64
CA LYS A 14 -2.70 -12.52 5.18
C LYS A 14 -3.54 -13.62 4.52
N GLY A 15 -2.91 -14.59 3.86
CA GLY A 15 -3.60 -15.67 3.14
C GLY A 15 -4.17 -15.19 1.82
N ASN A 16 -3.37 -14.44 1.07
CA ASN A 16 -3.69 -13.90 -0.26
C ASN A 16 -4.98 -13.09 -0.29
N LYS A 17 -5.15 -12.18 0.67
CA LYS A 17 -6.31 -11.27 0.67
C LYS A 17 -6.23 -10.31 -0.51
N THR A 18 -7.40 -9.81 -0.90
CA THR A 18 -7.52 -8.84 -1.99
C THR A 18 -7.44 -7.41 -1.47
N ARG A 19 -7.13 -6.47 -2.37
CA ARG A 19 -7.25 -5.03 -2.07
C ARG A 19 -8.69 -4.64 -1.71
N TYR A 20 -9.69 -5.34 -2.25
CA TYR A 20 -11.10 -5.15 -1.87
C TYR A 20 -11.35 -5.52 -0.41
N TRP A 21 -10.79 -6.63 0.05
CA TRP A 21 -10.83 -7.00 1.47
C TRP A 21 -10.16 -5.93 2.33
N LEU A 22 -8.98 -5.45 1.93
CA LEU A 22 -8.27 -4.40 2.66
C LEU A 22 -9.06 -3.09 2.71
N ALA A 23 -9.68 -2.69 1.60
CA ALA A 23 -10.55 -1.51 1.54
C ALA A 23 -11.74 -1.66 2.50
N HIS A 24 -12.38 -2.82 2.52
CA HIS A 24 -13.51 -3.10 3.38
C HIS A 24 -13.16 -3.00 4.87
N VAL A 25 -12.04 -3.60 5.31
CA VAL A 25 -11.67 -3.63 6.74
C VAL A 25 -11.02 -2.34 7.23
N THR A 26 -10.40 -1.55 6.35
CA THR A 26 -9.71 -0.30 6.73
C THR A 26 -10.56 0.96 6.48
N GLY A 27 -11.56 0.88 5.60
CA GLY A 27 -12.27 2.04 5.07
C GLY A 27 -11.41 2.92 4.14
N VAL A 28 -10.21 2.48 3.76
CA VAL A 28 -9.40 3.15 2.72
C VAL A 28 -10.05 2.85 1.37
N SER A 29 -10.20 3.88 0.52
CA SER A 29 -10.84 3.68 -0.77
C SER A 29 -10.05 2.70 -1.63
N ILE A 30 -10.76 1.83 -2.33
CA ILE A 30 -10.15 0.86 -3.25
C ILE A 30 -9.31 1.55 -4.32
N ALA A 31 -9.74 2.72 -4.79
CA ALA A 31 -9.01 3.54 -5.74
C ALA A 31 -7.65 4.01 -5.18
N ALA A 32 -7.61 4.45 -3.93
CA ALA A 32 -6.35 4.87 -3.30
C ALA A 32 -5.37 3.70 -3.12
N LEU A 33 -5.88 2.51 -2.76
CA LEU A 33 -5.05 1.31 -2.68
C LEU A 33 -4.47 0.93 -4.04
N TYR A 34 -5.27 0.97 -5.11
CA TYR A 34 -4.79 0.71 -6.47
C TYR A 34 -3.80 1.76 -6.96
N ASP A 35 -4.05 3.05 -6.71
CA ASP A 35 -3.10 4.10 -7.06
C ASP A 35 -1.73 3.86 -6.41
N VAL A 36 -1.72 3.40 -5.16
CA VAL A 36 -0.47 3.06 -4.46
C VAL A 36 0.17 1.81 -5.03
N THR A 37 -0.55 0.69 -5.09
CA THR A 37 0.03 -0.59 -5.50
C THR A 37 0.42 -0.64 -6.97
N ASN A 38 -0.08 0.28 -7.78
CA ASN A 38 0.28 0.43 -9.20
C ASN A 38 1.28 1.57 -9.44
N GLY A 39 1.84 2.16 -8.37
CA GLY A 39 2.88 3.21 -8.49
C GLY A 39 2.41 4.59 -8.94
N LYS A 40 1.09 4.81 -9.11
CA LYS A 40 0.54 6.15 -9.43
C LYS A 40 0.70 7.14 -8.27
N ARG A 41 0.75 6.61 -7.04
CA ARG A 41 1.03 7.34 -5.81
C ARG A 41 1.95 6.50 -4.95
N ASN A 42 2.80 7.13 -4.14
CA ASN A 42 3.70 6.41 -3.23
C ASN A 42 3.28 6.56 -1.75
N ARG A 43 2.21 7.30 -1.46
CA ARG A 43 1.79 7.65 -0.09
C ARG A 43 0.27 7.60 0.08
N LEU A 44 -0.18 7.18 1.26
CA LEU A 44 -1.52 7.45 1.79
C LEU A 44 -1.40 8.50 2.92
N THR A 45 -2.54 8.97 3.45
CA THR A 45 -2.50 9.76 4.69
C THR A 45 -2.01 8.90 5.85
N LEU A 46 -1.37 9.50 6.87
CA LEU A 46 -0.88 8.76 8.03
C LEU A 46 -1.97 7.88 8.70
N PRO A 47 -3.20 8.38 8.95
CA PRO A 47 -4.28 7.54 9.48
C PRO A 47 -4.61 6.34 8.59
N ALA A 48 -4.60 6.50 7.27
CA ALA A 48 -4.84 5.41 6.34
C ALA A 48 -3.69 4.38 6.36
N MET A 49 -2.44 4.83 6.41
CA MET A 49 -1.27 3.94 6.51
C MET A 49 -1.28 3.13 7.80
N VAL A 50 -1.61 3.76 8.94
CA VAL A 50 -1.73 3.07 10.24
C VAL A 50 -2.82 2.00 10.19
N LYS A 51 -4.01 2.33 9.64
CA LYS A 51 -5.10 1.35 9.49
C LYS A 51 -4.71 0.17 8.60
N VAL A 52 -4.01 0.43 7.50
CA VAL A 52 -3.50 -0.63 6.60
C VAL A 52 -2.48 -1.51 7.32
N ALA A 53 -1.52 -0.93 8.03
CA ALA A 53 -0.52 -1.69 8.78
C ALA A 53 -1.18 -2.60 9.84
N ILE A 54 -2.13 -2.06 10.62
CA ILE A 54 -2.89 -2.84 11.61
C ILE A 54 -3.68 -3.97 10.94
N ALA A 55 -4.40 -3.69 9.85
CA ALA A 55 -5.20 -4.71 9.16
C ALA A 55 -4.35 -5.85 8.57
N LEU A 56 -3.11 -5.55 8.20
CA LEU A 56 -2.15 -6.52 7.67
C LEU A 56 -1.30 -7.19 8.77
N ASP A 57 -1.56 -6.91 10.05
CA ASP A 57 -0.74 -7.32 11.21
C ASP A 57 0.76 -7.01 11.02
N LEU A 58 1.06 -5.82 10.50
CA LEU A 58 2.42 -5.32 10.31
C LEU A 58 2.86 -4.49 11.53
N ASP A 59 4.12 -4.63 11.93
CA ASP A 59 4.73 -3.69 12.89
C ASP A 59 4.76 -2.29 12.25
N LEU A 60 4.27 -1.28 12.99
CA LEU A 60 4.30 0.12 12.55
C LEU A 60 5.73 0.62 12.28
N ASN A 61 6.76 -0.01 12.85
CA ASN A 61 8.15 0.28 12.52
C ASN A 61 8.51 -0.06 11.07
N GLU A 62 7.79 -0.96 10.41
CA GLU A 62 8.00 -1.25 8.98
C GLU A 62 7.74 -0.02 8.11
N LEU A 63 6.84 0.88 8.54
CA LEU A 63 6.60 2.15 7.83
C LEU A 63 7.83 3.06 7.79
N LYS A 64 8.78 2.93 8.74
CA LYS A 64 10.03 3.71 8.76
C LYS A 64 11.04 3.22 7.70
N LYS A 65 10.86 2.00 7.19
CA LYS A 65 11.73 1.40 6.17
C LYS A 65 11.30 1.75 4.74
N ILE A 66 10.15 2.42 4.60
CA ILE A 66 9.68 2.90 3.30
C ILE A 66 10.56 4.06 2.87
N ASP A 67 11.08 3.97 1.64
CA ASP A 67 11.72 5.09 0.98
C ASP A 67 10.63 6.01 0.41
N TRP A 68 10.38 7.09 1.12
CA TRP A 68 9.32 8.03 0.79
C TRP A 68 9.67 8.94 -0.40
N ASP A 69 10.94 9.12 -0.68
CA ASP A 69 11.43 10.09 -1.66
C ASP A 69 11.87 9.42 -2.98
N ASN A 70 11.87 8.08 -3.03
CA ASN A 70 12.04 7.35 -4.27
C ASN A 70 10.85 7.58 -5.22
N LYS A 71 11.08 8.43 -6.22
CA LYS A 71 10.19 8.62 -7.37
C LYS A 71 10.56 7.59 -8.43
N GLU A 72 10.18 6.34 -8.24
CA GLU A 72 10.18 5.43 -9.39
C GLU A 72 9.06 5.84 -10.35
N GLN A 73 9.48 5.97 -11.60
CA GLN A 73 8.81 6.69 -12.67
C GLN A 73 7.63 5.86 -13.18
N GLY A 74 6.47 6.50 -13.35
CA GLY A 74 5.48 6.02 -14.30
C GLY A 74 6.08 6.13 -15.70
N GLU A 75 6.82 5.10 -16.14
CA GLU A 75 7.11 4.94 -17.54
C GLU A 75 5.78 4.76 -18.28
N LYS A 76 5.60 5.67 -19.23
CA LYS A 76 4.46 5.80 -20.11
C LYS A 76 4.33 4.52 -20.93
N ASN A 77 3.31 3.72 -20.68
CA ASN A 77 2.79 2.83 -21.72
C ASN A 77 1.99 3.70 -22.70
N GLY A 78 2.71 4.38 -23.59
CA GLY A 78 2.16 4.90 -24.84
C GLY A 78 2.04 3.74 -25.82
N ASN A 79 0.82 3.50 -26.29
CA ASN A 79 0.54 2.81 -27.54
C ASN A 79 -0.56 3.57 -28.26
#